data_AF-A0A257W5P9-F1
#
_entry.id   AF-A0A257W5P9-F1
#
_cell.length_a   1.000
_cell.length_b   1.000
_cell.length_c   1.000
_cell.angle_alpha   90.00
_cell.angle_beta   90.00
_cell.angle_gamma   90.00
#
_symmetry.space_group_name_H-M   'P 1'
#
loop_
_entity.id
_entity.type
_entity.pdbx_description
1 polymer ?
#
loop_
_entity_poly.entity_id
_entity_poly.type
_entity_poly.pdbx_seq_one_letter_code
_entity_poly.pdbx_strand_id
1 'polypeptide(L)' 'KTHTRKVICFLQPLCHERTGFLPMGTYGLAVAPDGSQVYITWNGNQGTPLSDRRVRFNTCALTVVHIPESERMP' A
#
# COMPACT_ATOMS: atom_id res chain seq x y z
N LYS A 1 -19.13 17.24 -5.73
CA LYS A 1 -18.50 15.91 -5.76
C LYS A 1 -18.62 15.36 -7.18
N THR A 2 -17.54 14.98 -7.83
CA THR A 2 -17.55 14.51 -9.24
C THR A 2 -18.08 13.08 -9.39
N HIS A 3 -18.36 12.36 -8.28
CA HIS A 3 -18.75 10.94 -8.24
C HIS A 3 -17.80 9.98 -8.97
N THR A 4 -16.61 10.46 -9.35
CA THR A 4 -15.57 9.67 -9.98
C THR A 4 -14.66 9.05 -8.93
N ARG A 5 -14.36 7.76 -9.08
CA ARG A 5 -13.34 7.08 -8.27
C ARG A 5 -11.97 7.55 -8.74
N LYS A 6 -11.11 7.97 -7.80
CA LYS A 6 -9.71 8.31 -8.08
C LYS A 6 -8.80 7.16 -7.63
N VAL A 7 -7.75 6.91 -8.40
CA VAL A 7 -6.64 6.04 -8.02
C VAL A 7 -5.47 6.93 -7.62
N ILE A 8 -5.05 6.88 -6.37
CA ILE A 8 -3.99 7.75 -5.84
C ILE A 8 -2.61 7.14 -6.10
N CYS A 9 -2.46 5.82 -5.97
CA CYS A 9 -1.20 5.13 -6.24
C CYS A 9 -1.38 3.62 -6.46
N PHE A 10 -0.37 3.00 -7.08
CA PHE A 10 -0.20 1.55 -7.13
C PHE A 10 0.94 1.14 -6.20
N LEU A 11 0.62 0.52 -5.06
CA LEU A 11 1.60 0.28 -4.00
C LEU A 11 2.48 -0.94 -4.24
N GLN A 12 1.96 -2.00 -4.86
CA GLN A 12 2.72 -3.23 -5.07
C GLN A 12 4.02 -3.05 -5.88
N PRO A 13 3.99 -2.44 -7.08
CA PRO A 13 5.23 -2.20 -7.83
C PRO A 13 6.17 -1.24 -7.07
N LEU A 14 5.62 -0.18 -6.46
CA LEU A 14 6.40 0.83 -5.72
C LEU A 14 7.14 0.24 -4.52
N CYS A 15 6.47 -0.57 -3.70
CA CYS A 15 7.08 -1.20 -2.53
C CYS A 15 8.16 -2.18 -2.95
N HIS A 16 7.88 -2.99 -3.98
CA HIS A 16 8.84 -3.98 -4.46
C HIS A 16 10.10 -3.33 -5.02
N GLU A 17 9.98 -2.31 -5.87
CA GLU A 17 11.15 -1.58 -6.41
C GLU A 17 11.98 -0.90 -5.32
N ARG A 18 11.34 -0.30 -4.32
CA ARG A 18 12.05 0.52 -3.33
C ARG A 18 12.65 -0.27 -2.19
N THR A 19 12.00 -1.35 -1.76
CA THR A 19 12.38 -2.06 -0.54
C THR A 19 12.51 -3.57 -0.74
N GLY A 20 12.16 -4.09 -1.91
CA GLY A 20 12.04 -5.54 -2.13
C GLY A 20 10.87 -6.18 -1.38
N PHE A 21 10.01 -5.39 -0.72
CA PHE A 21 8.80 -5.89 -0.08
C PHE A 21 7.69 -6.03 -1.12
N LEU A 22 7.13 -7.23 -1.20
CA LEU A 22 5.98 -7.53 -2.03
C LEU A 22 4.72 -7.59 -1.15
N PRO A 23 3.87 -6.54 -1.15
CA PRO A 23 2.56 -6.61 -0.50
C PRO A 23 1.68 -7.64 -1.24
N MET A 24 1.07 -8.56 -0.49
CA MET A 24 0.22 -9.61 -1.06
C MET A 24 -1.25 -9.48 -0.64
N GLY A 25 -1.50 -9.01 0.59
CA GLY A 25 -2.84 -8.74 1.10
C GLY A 25 -2.84 -7.70 2.22
N THR A 26 -3.99 -7.09 2.45
CA THR A 26 -4.22 -6.13 3.54
C THR A 26 -4.92 -6.80 4.70
N TYR A 27 -4.40 -6.63 5.91
CA TYR A 27 -5.12 -6.93 7.15
C TYR A 27 -6.06 -5.79 7.54
N GLY A 28 -5.68 -4.54 7.24
CA GLY A 28 -6.48 -3.39 7.63
C GLY A 28 -6.03 -2.10 6.96
N LEU A 29 -6.92 -1.11 7.00
CA LEU A 29 -6.70 0.22 6.48
C LEU A 29 -7.37 1.23 7.42
N ALA A 30 -6.70 2.36 7.67
CA ALA A 30 -7.24 3.49 8.41
C ALA A 30 -6.86 4.81 7.72
N VAL A 31 -7.75 5.80 7.78
CA VAL A 31 -7.50 7.14 7.25
C VAL A 31 -7.42 8.12 8.43
N ALA A 32 -6.44 9.02 8.41
CA ALA A 32 -6.35 10.08 9.42
C ALA A 32 -7.62 10.95 9.39
N PRO A 33 -8.07 11.51 10.53
CA PRO A 33 -9.27 12.34 10.58
C PRO A 33 -9.25 13.54 9.62
N ASP A 34 -8.07 14.09 9.34
CA ASP A 34 -7.85 15.20 8.41
C ASP A 34 -7.67 14.77 6.95
N GLY A 35 -7.77 13.47 6.66
CA GLY A 35 -7.58 12.87 5.34
C GLY A 35 -6.14 12.91 4.82
N SER A 36 -5.17 13.39 5.60
CA SER A 36 -3.79 13.61 5.13
C SER A 36 -2.98 12.32 4.96
N GLN A 37 -3.39 11.25 5.63
CA GLN A 37 -2.65 9.99 5.67
C GLN A 37 -3.57 8.78 5.58
N VAL A 38 -3.12 7.75 4.87
CA VAL A 38 -3.71 6.42 4.85
C VAL A 38 -2.70 5.43 5.40
N TYR A 39 -3.07 4.70 6.44
CA TYR A 39 -2.28 3.68 7.09
C TYR A 39 -2.75 2.31 6.62
N ILE A 40 -1.82 1.47 6.17
CA ILE A 40 -2.15 0.17 5.60
C ILE A 40 -1.26 -0.90 6.23
N THR A 41 -1.87 -1.91 6.83
CA THR A 41 -1.17 -3.07 7.38
C THR A 41 -1.24 -4.23 6.40
N TRP A 42 -0.07 -4.76 6.04
CA TRP A 42 0.09 -5.79 5.01
C TRP A 42 0.52 -7.12 5.59
N ASN A 43 0.02 -8.21 5.00
CA ASN A 43 0.79 -9.44 4.87
C ASN A 43 1.55 -9.40 3.53
N GLY A 44 2.84 -9.73 3.58
CA GLY A 44 3.66 -9.76 2.38
C GLY A 44 4.84 -10.69 2.47
N ASN A 45 5.71 -10.53 1.49
CA ASN A 45 6.96 -11.26 1.38
C ASN A 45 8.11 -10.27 1.24
N GLN A 46 9.24 -10.61 1.82
CA GLN A 46 10.51 -9.95 1.54
C GLN A 46 11.58 -11.00 1.29
N GLY A 47 12.40 -10.78 0.27
CA GLY A 47 13.58 -11.59 -0.03
C GLY A 47 13.34 -12.84 -0.89
N THR A 48 12.10 -13.17 -1.27
CA THR A 48 11.85 -14.21 -2.28
C THR A 48 11.99 -13.61 -3.69
N PRO A 49 12.83 -14.19 -4.57
CA PRO A 49 12.93 -13.73 -5.97
C PRO A 49 11.58 -13.85 -6.69
N LEU A 50 11.19 -12.84 -7.47
CA LEU A 50 9.94 -12.87 -8.27
C LEU A 50 9.91 -14.00 -9.32
N SER A 51 11.07 -14.55 -9.68
CA SER A 51 11.15 -15.72 -10.55
C SER A 51 10.64 -17.00 -9.90
N ASP A 52 10.48 -17.02 -8.58
CA ASP A 52 9.88 -18.15 -7.88
C ASP A 52 8.38 -18.23 -8.19
N ARG A 53 7.92 -19.42 -8.55
CA ARG A 53 6.51 -19.70 -8.85
C ARG A 53 5.61 -19.60 -7.61
N ARG A 54 6.17 -19.57 -6.40
CA ARG A 54 5.40 -19.47 -5.15
C ARG A 54 6.03 -18.51 -4.16
N VAL A 55 5.63 -17.24 -4.25
CA VAL A 55 5.83 -16.28 -3.17
C VAL A 55 4.93 -16.65 -1.98
N ARG A 56 5.53 -16.83 -0.80
CA ARG A 56 4.80 -17.12 0.46
C ARG A 56 4.85 -15.96 1.42
N PHE A 57 3.86 -15.88 2.30
CA PHE A 57 3.90 -14.92 3.41
C PHE A 57 5.08 -15.22 4.33
N ASN A 58 5.87 -14.19 4.64
CA ASN A 58 6.94 -14.28 5.64
C ASN A 58 7.12 -13.01 6.48
N THR A 59 6.47 -11.89 6.11
CA THR A 59 6.73 -10.58 6.70
C THR A 59 5.46 -9.73 6.75
N CYS A 60 5.28 -8.98 7.83
CA CYS A 60 4.28 -7.92 7.93
C CYS A 60 4.93 -6.55 7.71
N ALA A 61 4.19 -5.61 7.10
CA ALA A 61 4.66 -4.25 6.89
C ALA A 61 3.56 -3.22 7.12
N LEU A 62 3.97 -1.99 7.46
CA LEU A 62 3.11 -0.81 7.49
C LEU A 62 3.50 0.11 6.33
N THR A 63 2.52 0.55 5.56
CA THR A 63 2.69 1.66 4.61
C THR A 63 1.85 2.84 5.07
N VAL A 64 2.46 4.03 5.07
CA VAL A 64 1.76 5.30 5.26
C VAL A 64 1.79 6.06 3.95
N VAL A 65 0.62 6.29 3.37
CA VAL A 65 0.47 7.10 2.16
C VAL A 65 0.11 8.51 2.57
N HIS A 66 0.99 9.46 2.26
CA HIS A 66 0.71 10.89 2.45
C HIS A 66 -0.10 11.42 1.27
N ILE A 67 -1.30 11.93 1.54
CA ILE A 67 -2.25 12.42 0.55
C ILE A 67 -2.05 13.93 0.38
N PRO A 68 -1.71 14.41 -0.83
CA PRO A 68 -1.66 15.84 -1.14
C PRO A 68 -3.00 16.51 -0.85
N GLU A 69 -2.98 17.76 -0.40
CA GLU A 69 -4.20 18.50 -0.02
C GLU A 69 -5.26 18.50 -1.14
N SER A 70 -4.83 18.64 -2.40
CA SER A 70 -5.71 18.60 -3.58
C SER A 70 -6.45 17.27 -3.81
N GLU A 71 -5.98 16.19 -3.17
CA GLU A 71 -6.54 14.83 -3.29
C GLU A 71 -7.28 14.38 -2.03
N ARG A 72 -7.32 15.20 -0.98
CA ARG A 72 -8.06 14.88 0.25
C ARG A 72 -9.56 15.02 0.00
N MET A 73 -10.33 14.17 0.66
CA MET A 73 -11.78 14.32 0.69
C MET A 73 -12.13 15.55 1.54
N PRO A 74 -12.98 16.47 1.07
CA PRO A 74 -13.64 17.43 1.95
C PRO A 74 -14.68 16.73 2.86
#